data_AF-A0A399QYU9-F1
#
_entry.id   AF-A0A399QYU9-F1
#
_cell.length_a   1.000
_cell.length_b   1.000
_cell.length_c   1.000
_cell.angle_alpha   90.00
_cell.angle_beta   90.00
_cell.angle_gamma   90.00
#
_symmetry.space_group_name_H-M   'P 1'
#
loop_
_entity.id
_entity.type
_entity.pdbx_description
1 polymer ?
#
loop_
_entity_poly.entity_id
_entity_poly.type
_entity_poly.pdbx_seq_one_letter_code
_entity_poly.pdbx_strand_id
1 'polypeptide(L)'
;MILRRLSRYVAEQNWIAVAIEFVLIVLGIYLGLWLGNLNEDRQDRALYEEAFGRVIVELENNLAGVEAEQEAIRQRLPIVQQAIEDLRACRTSPEAEANVRAALVPLEWEIEFILDKHALDQLIANEAFLPFQDAATRETLMELISYIDQMQRYSIEMNDELETDPLSTLHITAPGELSYASPEEVIAAFERGDVGGSSIWRNSELIVPLEEACRDNAFLMDFYTWEISAYWHAVGGHSLAETIRVGLETLRGEDTGTEVQN
;
A
#
# COMPACT_ATOMS: atom_id res chain seq x y z
N MET A 1 14.23 -44.93 -73.06
CA MET A 1 14.58 -43.62 -73.64
C MET A 1 13.88 -42.41 -72.97
N ILE A 2 13.47 -42.50 -71.69
CA ILE A 2 12.96 -41.33 -70.92
C ILE A 2 13.98 -40.84 -69.89
N LEU A 3 14.76 -41.76 -69.29
CA LEU A 3 15.77 -41.46 -68.27
C LEU A 3 16.96 -40.62 -68.79
N ARG A 4 17.33 -40.75 -70.06
CA ARG A 4 18.43 -40.00 -70.68
C ARG A 4 18.04 -38.60 -71.18
N ARG A 5 16.73 -38.29 -71.23
CA ARG A 5 16.24 -36.93 -71.53
C ARG A 5 16.00 -36.13 -70.25
N LEU A 6 15.62 -36.78 -69.15
CA LEU A 6 15.49 -36.14 -67.84
C LEU A 6 16.82 -35.57 -67.31
N SER A 7 17.93 -36.30 -67.50
CA SER A 7 19.26 -35.82 -67.10
C SER A 7 19.77 -34.65 -67.95
N ARG A 8 19.19 -34.41 -69.14
CA ARG A 8 19.58 -33.29 -70.01
C ARG A 8 18.80 -32.01 -69.67
N TYR A 9 17.52 -32.15 -69.26
CA TYR A 9 16.74 -31.02 -68.75
C TYR A 9 17.23 -30.51 -67.38
N VAL A 10 17.80 -31.39 -66.56
CA VAL A 10 18.49 -31.02 -65.31
C VAL A 10 19.82 -30.32 -65.59
N ALA A 11 20.52 -30.60 -66.69
CA ALA A 11 21.82 -29.97 -66.97
C ALA A 11 21.73 -28.55 -67.55
N GLU A 12 20.58 -28.16 -68.12
CA GLU A 12 20.36 -26.85 -68.77
C GLU A 12 19.55 -25.88 -67.90
N GLN A 13 19.02 -26.31 -66.75
CA GLN A 13 18.35 -25.42 -65.81
C GLN A 13 19.37 -24.64 -65.00
N ASN A 14 19.18 -23.32 -64.92
CA ASN A 14 19.92 -22.44 -64.01
C ASN A 14 19.63 -22.85 -62.55
N TRP A 15 20.28 -23.90 -62.05
CA TRP A 15 20.24 -24.29 -60.64
C TRP A 15 20.67 -23.15 -59.73
N ILE A 16 21.52 -22.26 -60.25
CA ILE A 16 21.88 -21.00 -59.60
C ILE A 16 20.66 -20.09 -59.41
N ALA A 17 19.77 -19.97 -60.42
CA ALA A 17 18.56 -19.17 -60.29
C ALA A 17 17.60 -19.75 -59.23
N VAL A 18 17.41 -21.08 -59.23
CA VAL A 18 16.59 -21.76 -58.22
C VAL A 18 17.19 -21.63 -56.82
N ALA A 19 18.52 -21.70 -56.69
CA ALA A 19 19.21 -21.51 -55.41
C ALA A 19 19.08 -20.06 -54.91
N ILE A 20 19.17 -19.07 -55.81
CA ILE A 20 18.98 -17.66 -55.48
C ILE A 20 17.53 -17.41 -55.02
N GLU A 21 16.53 -17.93 -55.74
CA GLU A 21 15.12 -17.81 -55.34
C GLU A 21 14.86 -18.45 -53.98
N PHE A 22 15.42 -19.63 -53.73
CA PHE A 22 15.32 -20.29 -52.43
C PHE A 22 15.96 -19.47 -51.30
N VAL A 23 17.18 -18.95 -51.51
CA VAL A 23 17.86 -18.09 -50.53
C VAL A 23 17.04 -16.83 -50.26
N LEU A 24 16.48 -16.18 -51.28
CA LEU A 24 15.67 -14.99 -51.10
C LEU A 24 14.39 -15.25 -50.29
N ILE A 25 13.72 -16.39 -50.50
CA ILE A 25 12.53 -16.78 -49.71
C ILE A 25 12.93 -17.01 -48.24
N VAL A 26 14.01 -17.77 -47.99
CA VAL A 26 14.51 -18.03 -46.63
C VAL A 26 14.94 -16.73 -45.95
N LEU A 27 15.63 -15.84 -46.68
CA LEU A 27 16.02 -14.52 -46.18
C LEU A 27 14.80 -13.67 -45.85
N GLY A 28 13.75 -13.71 -46.68
CA GLY A 28 12.50 -13.00 -46.46
C GLY A 28 11.78 -13.46 -45.19
N ILE A 29 11.68 -14.77 -44.95
CA ILE A 29 11.10 -15.33 -43.71
C ILE A 29 11.96 -14.94 -42.51
N TYR A 30 13.28 -15.07 -42.62
CA TYR A 30 14.21 -14.74 -41.55
C TYR A 30 14.13 -13.25 -41.16
N LEU A 31 14.11 -12.34 -42.13
CA LEU A 31 13.96 -10.91 -41.90
C LEU A 31 12.58 -10.56 -41.31
N GLY A 32 11.52 -11.25 -41.75
CA GLY A 32 10.18 -11.09 -41.18
C GLY A 32 10.10 -11.45 -39.70
N LEU A 33 10.69 -12.58 -39.31
CA LEU A 33 10.80 -12.99 -37.90
C LEU A 33 11.65 -12.03 -37.08
N TRP A 34 12.79 -11.59 -37.63
CA TRP A 34 13.71 -10.70 -36.94
C TRP A 34 13.11 -9.31 -36.67
N LEU A 35 12.41 -8.73 -37.67
CA LEU A 35 11.70 -7.45 -37.50
C LEU A 35 10.51 -7.57 -36.55
N GLY A 36 9.81 -8.72 -36.54
CA GLY A 36 8.74 -9.00 -35.59
C GLY A 36 9.23 -8.99 -34.15
N ASN A 37 10.28 -9.75 -33.84
CA ASN A 37 10.89 -9.80 -32.51
C ASN A 37 11.36 -8.44 -32.01
N LEU A 38 12.00 -7.63 -32.87
CA LEU A 38 12.48 -6.30 -32.46
C LEU A 38 11.32 -5.34 -32.09
N ASN A 39 10.15 -5.52 -32.71
CA ASN A 39 8.97 -4.72 -32.39
C ASN A 39 8.33 -5.16 -31.06
N GLU A 40 8.30 -6.46 -30.79
CA GLU A 40 7.79 -7.04 -29.53
C GLU A 40 8.68 -6.62 -28.34
N ASP A 41 10.01 -6.74 -28.45
CA ASP A 41 10.95 -6.34 -27.38
C ASP A 41 10.80 -4.87 -26.97
N ARG A 42 10.56 -3.98 -27.94
CA ARG A 42 10.34 -2.54 -27.68
C ARG A 42 9.01 -2.28 -26.98
N GLN A 43 7.97 -3.02 -27.38
CA GLN A 43 6.66 -2.91 -26.77
C GLN A 43 6.68 -3.42 -25.33
N ASP A 44 7.32 -4.56 -25.08
CA ASP A 44 7.44 -5.16 -23.75
C ASP A 44 8.24 -4.26 -22.81
N ARG A 45 9.31 -3.62 -23.30
CA ARG A 45 10.05 -2.63 -22.54
C ARG A 45 9.20 -1.41 -22.17
N ALA A 46 8.40 -0.88 -23.10
CA ALA A 46 7.52 0.25 -22.81
C ALA A 46 6.44 -0.12 -21.77
N LEU A 47 5.89 -1.33 -21.86
CA LEU A 47 4.93 -1.84 -20.87
C LEU A 47 5.58 -2.04 -19.49
N TYR A 48 6.82 -2.50 -19.45
CA TYR A 48 7.60 -2.60 -18.23
C TYR A 48 7.83 -1.22 -17.60
N GLU A 49 8.31 -0.24 -18.35
CA GLU A 49 8.56 1.13 -17.87
C GLU A 49 7.28 1.76 -17.31
N GLU A 50 6.13 1.56 -17.96
CA GLU A 50 4.83 2.00 -17.46
C GLU A 50 4.43 1.29 -16.15
N ALA A 51 4.58 -0.04 -16.10
CA ALA A 51 4.24 -0.82 -14.91
C ALA A 51 5.15 -0.46 -13.72
N PHE A 52 6.45 -0.27 -13.97
CA PHE A 52 7.42 0.15 -12.98
C PHE A 52 7.10 1.55 -12.45
N GLY A 53 6.74 2.49 -13.32
CA GLY A 53 6.29 3.82 -12.92
C GLY A 53 5.05 3.79 -12.00
N ARG A 54 4.10 2.88 -12.25
CA ARG A 54 2.96 2.68 -11.34
C ARG A 54 3.39 2.19 -9.95
N VAL A 55 4.36 1.28 -9.88
CA VAL A 55 4.92 0.81 -8.60
C VAL A 55 5.56 1.94 -7.82
N ILE A 56 6.32 2.83 -8.47
CA ILE A 56 6.92 3.98 -7.79
C ILE A 56 5.83 4.87 -7.18
N VAL A 57 4.79 5.21 -7.93
CA VAL A 57 3.68 6.04 -7.43
C VAL A 57 2.92 5.34 -6.29
N GLU A 58 2.67 4.03 -6.41
CA GLU A 58 2.03 3.22 -5.36
C GLU A 58 2.85 3.26 -4.05
N LEU A 59 4.16 3.04 -4.13
CA LEU A 59 5.05 3.09 -2.98
C LEU A 59 5.14 4.49 -2.35
N GLU A 60 5.16 5.55 -3.16
CA GLU A 60 5.12 6.93 -2.66
C GLU A 60 3.83 7.23 -1.89
N ASN A 61 2.68 6.81 -2.43
CA ASN A 61 1.39 7.00 -1.78
C ASN A 61 1.31 6.23 -0.46
N ASN A 62 1.79 4.99 -0.45
CA ASN A 62 1.89 4.18 0.76
C ASN A 62 2.80 4.85 1.81
N LEU A 63 3.97 5.33 1.41
CA LEU A 63 4.89 6.03 2.30
C LEU A 63 4.23 7.25 2.93
N ALA A 64 3.57 8.08 2.12
CA ALA A 64 2.85 9.25 2.61
C ALA A 64 1.72 8.88 3.58
N GLY A 65 0.98 7.80 3.30
CA GLY A 65 -0.07 7.28 4.18
C GLY A 65 0.48 6.82 5.53
N VAL A 66 1.56 6.04 5.53
CA VAL A 66 2.22 5.58 6.76
C VAL A 66 2.76 6.76 7.57
N GLU A 67 3.42 7.72 6.95
CA GLU A 67 3.95 8.92 7.63
C GLU A 67 2.83 9.78 8.24
N ALA A 68 1.68 9.90 7.55
CA ALA A 68 0.52 10.60 8.07
C ALA A 68 -0.06 9.90 9.31
N GLU A 69 -0.14 8.57 9.30
CA GLU A 69 -0.62 7.82 10.46
C GLU A 69 0.36 7.92 11.64
N GLN A 70 1.67 7.91 11.40
CA GLN A 70 2.66 8.14 12.45
C GLN A 70 2.50 9.51 13.12
N GLU A 71 2.20 10.55 12.35
CA GLU A 71 1.91 11.88 12.88
C GLU A 71 0.59 11.88 13.67
N ALA A 72 -0.44 11.21 13.18
CA ALA A 72 -1.72 11.08 13.89
C ALA A 72 -1.54 10.39 15.25
N ILE A 73 -0.78 9.29 15.31
CA ILE A 73 -0.44 8.61 16.57
C ILE A 73 0.32 9.55 17.50
N ARG A 74 1.32 10.29 17.00
CA ARG A 74 2.11 11.24 17.79
C ARG A 74 1.25 12.33 18.43
N GLN A 75 0.21 12.79 17.74
CA GLN A 75 -0.72 13.81 18.23
C GLN A 75 -1.73 13.24 19.23
N ARG A 76 -2.24 12.03 19.00
CA ARG A 76 -3.30 11.40 19.81
C ARG A 76 -2.78 10.73 21.08
N LEU A 77 -1.58 10.14 21.04
CA LEU A 77 -1.03 9.36 22.14
C LEU A 77 -0.95 10.12 23.47
N PRO A 78 -0.46 11.37 23.53
CA PRO A 78 -0.42 12.12 24.79
C PRO A 78 -1.81 12.39 25.38
N ILE A 79 -2.83 12.53 24.53
CA ILE A 79 -4.23 12.77 24.96
C ILE A 79 -4.76 11.52 25.69
N VAL A 80 -4.57 10.36 25.08
CA VAL A 80 -4.99 9.07 25.66
C VAL A 80 -4.20 8.75 26.93
N GLN A 81 -2.90 9.00 26.94
CA GLN A 81 -2.04 8.79 28.12
C GLN A 81 -2.48 9.64 29.31
N GLN A 82 -2.82 10.90 29.08
CA GLN A 82 -3.30 11.76 30.16
C GLN A 82 -4.63 11.24 30.74
N ALA A 83 -5.55 10.77 29.89
CA ALA A 83 -6.79 10.16 30.34
C ALA A 83 -6.56 8.87 31.14
N ILE A 84 -5.63 8.01 30.71
CA ILE A 84 -5.22 6.81 31.45
C ILE A 84 -4.72 7.20 32.85
N GLU A 85 -3.86 8.20 32.97
CA GLU A 85 -3.37 8.65 34.28
C GLU A 85 -4.50 9.15 35.19
N ASP A 86 -5.42 9.93 34.65
CA ASP A 86 -6.56 10.48 35.39
C ASP A 86 -7.53 9.39 35.84
N LEU A 87 -7.83 8.42 34.98
CA LEU A 87 -8.69 7.26 35.28
C LEU A 87 -8.04 6.36 36.34
N ARG A 88 -6.75 6.01 36.20
CA ARG A 88 -6.02 5.18 37.17
C ARG A 88 -5.95 5.80 38.55
N ALA A 89 -5.76 7.12 38.60
CA ALA A 89 -5.72 7.87 39.85
C ALA A 89 -7.12 8.20 40.38
N CYS A 90 -8.19 7.85 39.65
CA CYS A 90 -9.57 8.24 39.93
C CYS A 90 -9.71 9.74 40.25
N ARG A 91 -9.04 10.59 39.46
CA ARG A 91 -9.17 12.05 39.62
C ARG A 91 -10.53 12.49 39.09
N THR A 92 -11.21 13.37 39.81
CA THR A 92 -12.55 13.87 39.48
C THR A 92 -12.60 15.38 39.31
N SER A 93 -11.45 16.01 39.04
CA SER A 93 -11.39 17.44 38.75
C SER A 93 -12.04 17.75 37.38
N PRO A 94 -12.53 18.98 37.15
CA PRO A 94 -13.04 19.38 35.83
C PRO A 94 -12.02 19.21 34.70
N GLU A 95 -10.73 19.34 35.02
CA GLU A 95 -9.62 19.09 34.09
C GLU A 95 -9.50 17.60 33.74
N ALA A 96 -9.55 16.70 34.73
CA ALA A 96 -9.54 15.26 34.49
C ALA A 96 -10.73 14.80 33.64
N GLU A 97 -11.92 15.35 33.90
CA GLU A 97 -13.11 15.09 33.10
C GLU A 97 -12.96 15.57 31.65
N ALA A 98 -12.35 16.73 31.43
CA ALA A 98 -12.04 17.23 30.09
C ALA A 98 -11.01 16.35 29.36
N ASN A 99 -9.97 15.89 30.07
CA ASN A 99 -8.95 15.00 29.50
C ASN A 99 -9.54 13.66 29.05
N VAL A 100 -10.36 13.02 29.90
CA VAL A 100 -11.02 11.76 29.56
C VAL A 100 -11.99 11.93 28.39
N ARG A 101 -12.79 13.00 28.36
CA ARG A 101 -13.68 13.29 27.22
C ARG A 101 -12.90 13.53 25.92
N ALA A 102 -11.79 14.24 25.96
CA ALA A 102 -10.95 14.46 24.78
C ALA A 102 -10.36 13.15 24.25
N ALA A 103 -10.02 12.23 25.14
CA ALA A 103 -9.46 10.93 24.79
C ALA A 103 -10.48 9.93 24.25
N LEU A 104 -11.80 10.15 24.40
CA LEU A 104 -12.81 9.30 23.76
C LEU A 104 -12.74 9.35 22.23
N VAL A 105 -12.36 10.50 21.65
CA VAL A 105 -12.30 10.70 20.20
C VAL A 105 -11.25 9.78 19.53
N PRO A 106 -9.99 9.70 20.00
CA PRO A 106 -9.03 8.72 19.49
C PRO A 106 -9.48 7.26 19.54
N LEU A 107 -10.30 6.87 20.53
CA LEU A 107 -10.75 5.48 20.71
C LEU A 107 -11.79 5.03 19.68
N GLU A 108 -12.42 5.96 18.98
CA GLU A 108 -13.48 5.64 18.01
C GLU A 108 -12.97 4.96 16.74
N TRP A 109 -11.65 4.98 16.50
CA TRP A 109 -11.04 4.41 15.30
C TRP A 109 -9.80 3.62 15.66
N GLU A 110 -9.74 2.44 15.09
CA GLU A 110 -8.56 1.59 15.12
C GLU A 110 -7.45 2.20 14.25
N ILE A 111 -6.22 1.92 14.66
CA ILE A 111 -5.02 2.27 13.90
C ILE A 111 -4.74 1.09 13.00
N GLU A 112 -4.72 1.28 11.67
CA GLU A 112 -4.54 0.20 10.72
C GLU A 112 -3.65 0.63 9.54
N PHE A 113 -2.81 -0.28 9.05
CA PHE A 113 -2.07 -0.11 7.80
C PHE A 113 -2.86 -0.69 6.63
N ILE A 114 -3.45 0.20 5.83
CA ILE A 114 -4.11 -0.18 4.57
C ILE A 114 -3.21 0.32 3.42
N LEU A 115 -2.46 -0.60 2.81
CA LEU A 115 -1.46 -0.30 1.79
C LEU A 115 -1.93 -0.81 0.42
N ASP A 116 -1.71 -0.02 -0.62
CA ASP A 116 -1.92 -0.49 -2.00
C ASP A 116 -0.72 -1.32 -2.44
N LYS A 117 -0.98 -2.45 -3.08
CA LYS A 117 0.06 -3.38 -3.55
C LYS A 117 -0.25 -3.93 -4.93
N HIS A 118 -1.25 -3.37 -5.62
CA HIS A 118 -1.76 -3.92 -6.87
C HIS A 118 -0.74 -3.81 -8.00
N ALA A 119 -0.07 -2.67 -8.15
CA ALA A 119 0.96 -2.47 -9.14
C ALA A 119 2.18 -3.35 -8.83
N LEU A 120 2.57 -3.46 -7.56
CA LEU A 120 3.69 -4.28 -7.14
C LEU A 120 3.44 -5.77 -7.41
N ASP A 121 2.26 -6.28 -7.03
CA ASP A 121 1.80 -7.64 -7.33
C ASP A 121 1.86 -7.91 -8.85
N GLN A 122 1.33 -6.99 -9.67
CA GLN A 122 1.29 -7.12 -11.13
C GLN A 122 2.68 -7.13 -11.77
N LEU A 123 3.58 -6.25 -11.30
CA LEU A 123 4.95 -6.15 -11.83
C LEU A 123 5.74 -7.42 -11.52
N ILE A 124 5.62 -7.94 -10.29
CA ILE A 124 6.35 -9.14 -9.84
C ILE A 124 5.79 -10.42 -10.48
N ALA A 125 4.48 -10.50 -10.67
CA ALA A 125 3.85 -11.69 -11.24
C ALA A 125 4.08 -11.85 -12.76
N ASN A 126 4.54 -10.80 -13.46
CA ASN A 126 4.70 -10.83 -14.90
C ASN A 126 6.11 -11.29 -15.32
N GLU A 127 6.24 -12.56 -15.72
CA GLU A 127 7.51 -13.14 -16.17
C GLU A 127 8.11 -12.44 -17.40
N ALA A 128 7.29 -11.80 -18.25
CA ALA A 128 7.78 -11.07 -19.42
C ALA A 128 8.62 -9.84 -19.04
N PHE A 129 8.53 -9.38 -17.79
CA PHE A 129 9.29 -8.23 -17.29
C PHE A 129 10.66 -8.60 -16.70
N LEU A 130 10.90 -9.89 -16.44
CA LEU A 130 12.18 -10.35 -15.86
C LEU A 130 13.42 -9.94 -16.66
N PRO A 131 13.42 -9.90 -18.02
CA PRO A 131 14.58 -9.46 -18.79
C PRO A 131 14.95 -7.98 -18.60
N PHE A 132 14.01 -7.14 -18.14
CA PHE A 132 14.19 -5.69 -17.96
C PHE A 132 14.54 -5.30 -16.52
N GLN A 133 14.52 -6.26 -15.59
CA GLN A 133 14.87 -6.06 -14.19
C GLN A 133 16.25 -6.65 -13.93
N ASP A 134 17.13 -5.94 -13.24
CA ASP A 134 18.39 -6.52 -12.78
C ASP A 134 18.19 -7.35 -11.50
N ALA A 135 19.29 -7.86 -10.92
CA ALA A 135 19.19 -8.66 -9.70
C ALA A 135 18.78 -7.82 -8.48
N ALA A 136 19.25 -6.58 -8.38
CA ALA A 136 19.00 -5.70 -7.24
C ALA A 136 17.54 -5.20 -7.25
N THR A 137 17.03 -4.77 -8.40
CA THR A 137 15.62 -4.42 -8.57
C THR A 137 14.71 -5.58 -8.19
N ARG A 138 14.98 -6.81 -8.67
CA ARG A 138 14.15 -7.98 -8.31
C ARG A 138 14.15 -8.24 -6.82
N GLU A 139 15.32 -8.20 -6.19
CA GLU A 139 15.47 -8.39 -4.74
C GLU A 139 14.68 -7.32 -3.98
N THR A 140 14.85 -6.04 -4.32
CA THR A 140 14.12 -4.93 -3.69
C THR A 140 12.60 -5.04 -3.86
N LEU A 141 12.11 -5.37 -5.06
CA LEU A 141 10.67 -5.56 -5.29
C LEU A 141 10.11 -6.71 -4.45
N MET A 142 10.82 -7.84 -4.38
CA MET A 142 10.44 -9.01 -3.59
C MET A 142 10.49 -8.76 -2.08
N GLU A 143 11.46 -7.98 -1.59
CA GLU A 143 11.55 -7.57 -0.20
C GLU A 143 10.40 -6.62 0.16
N LEU A 144 10.13 -5.61 -0.68
CA LEU A 144 9.06 -4.65 -0.47
C LEU A 144 7.69 -5.34 -0.37
N ILE A 145 7.33 -6.18 -1.34
CA ILE A 145 6.01 -6.85 -1.33
C ILE A 145 5.85 -7.73 -0.10
N SER A 146 6.89 -8.47 0.28
CA SER A 146 6.85 -9.39 1.42
C SER A 146 6.71 -8.62 2.72
N TYR A 147 7.43 -7.51 2.85
CA TYR A 147 7.43 -6.70 4.05
C TYR A 147 6.14 -5.90 4.21
N ILE A 148 5.63 -5.31 3.13
CA ILE A 148 4.33 -4.63 3.08
C ILE A 148 3.21 -5.60 3.49
N ASP A 149 3.16 -6.79 2.88
CA ASP A 149 2.14 -7.80 3.20
C ASP A 149 2.21 -8.25 4.66
N GLN A 150 3.42 -8.48 5.17
CA GLN A 150 3.62 -8.84 6.57
C GLN A 150 3.15 -7.73 7.52
N MET A 151 3.54 -6.49 7.27
CA MET A 151 3.21 -5.36 8.15
C MET A 151 1.72 -5.06 8.16
N GLN A 152 1.06 -5.07 7.00
CA GLN A 152 -0.38 -4.89 6.89
C GLN A 152 -1.13 -6.02 7.61
N ARG A 153 -0.73 -7.27 7.40
CA ARG A 153 -1.37 -8.40 8.08
C ARG A 153 -1.24 -8.32 9.59
N TYR A 154 -0.04 -8.03 10.10
CA TYR A 154 0.16 -7.90 11.54
C TYR A 154 -0.60 -6.72 12.14
N SER A 155 -0.78 -5.63 11.38
CA SER A 155 -1.60 -4.49 11.80
C SER A 155 -3.06 -4.90 12.00
N ILE A 156 -3.62 -5.65 11.04
CA ILE A 156 -5.00 -6.19 11.13
C ILE A 156 -5.12 -7.19 12.28
N GLU A 157 -4.22 -8.17 12.34
CA GLU A 157 -4.23 -9.20 13.39
C GLU A 157 -4.11 -8.58 14.80
N MET A 158 -3.34 -7.50 14.95
CA MET A 158 -3.23 -6.76 16.22
C MET A 158 -4.56 -6.15 16.65
N ASN A 159 -5.31 -5.54 15.72
CA ASN A 159 -6.62 -4.96 16.04
C ASN A 159 -7.63 -6.05 16.39
N ASP A 160 -7.66 -7.15 15.65
CA ASP A 160 -8.50 -8.33 15.96
C ASP A 160 -8.19 -8.90 17.36
N GLU A 161 -6.91 -8.95 17.76
CA GLU A 161 -6.50 -9.43 19.09
C GLU A 161 -6.84 -8.46 20.24
N LEU A 162 -6.90 -7.16 19.95
CA LEU A 162 -7.16 -6.09 20.91
C LEU A 162 -8.63 -5.66 20.95
N GLU A 163 -9.49 -6.23 20.11
CA GLU A 163 -10.91 -5.91 20.03
C GLU A 163 -11.59 -6.07 21.40
N THR A 164 -12.22 -4.99 21.87
CA THR A 164 -13.02 -5.00 23.11
C THR A 164 -14.50 -5.11 22.78
N ASP A 165 -15.27 -5.79 23.65
CA ASP A 165 -16.72 -5.91 23.47
C ASP A 165 -17.38 -4.52 23.61
N PRO A 166 -17.98 -3.94 22.55
CA PRO A 166 -18.55 -2.60 22.60
C PRO A 166 -19.72 -2.50 23.60
N LEU A 167 -20.36 -3.62 23.93
CA LEU A 167 -21.44 -3.65 24.91
C LEU A 167 -20.94 -3.52 26.35
N SER A 168 -19.66 -3.80 26.58
CA SER A 168 -19.06 -3.80 27.91
C SER A 168 -18.92 -2.41 28.52
N THR A 169 -19.04 -1.34 27.73
CA THR A 169 -18.91 0.05 28.19
C THR A 169 -20.15 0.92 27.95
N LEU A 170 -21.24 0.35 27.43
CA LEU A 170 -22.51 1.09 27.19
C LEU A 170 -23.16 1.68 28.45
N HIS A 171 -22.79 1.20 29.64
CA HIS A 171 -23.24 1.81 30.91
C HIS A 171 -22.37 2.99 31.35
N ILE A 172 -21.24 3.25 30.69
CA ILE A 172 -20.31 4.35 30.97
C ILE A 172 -20.36 5.42 29.88
N THR A 173 -20.34 5.00 28.61
CA THR A 173 -20.37 5.86 27.44
C THR A 173 -21.59 5.62 26.57
N ALA A 174 -22.06 6.67 25.91
CA ALA A 174 -23.08 6.57 24.87
C ALA A 174 -22.79 7.52 23.72
N PRO A 175 -23.33 7.27 22.52
CA PRO A 175 -23.28 8.23 21.43
C PRO A 175 -23.96 9.54 21.82
N GLY A 176 -23.24 10.67 21.71
CA GLY A 176 -23.74 12.02 21.92
C GLY A 176 -24.69 12.49 20.82
N GLU A 177 -24.94 13.79 20.72
CA GLU A 177 -25.78 14.37 19.65
C GLU A 177 -25.15 14.23 18.26
N LEU A 178 -25.96 14.38 17.21
CA LEU A 178 -25.45 14.40 15.84
C LEU A 178 -24.57 15.63 15.62
N SER A 179 -23.34 15.42 15.16
CA SER A 179 -22.42 16.48 14.76
C SER A 179 -22.95 17.27 13.55
N TYR A 180 -23.76 16.63 12.70
CA TYR A 180 -24.35 17.23 11.50
C TYR A 180 -25.78 16.70 11.29
N ALA A 181 -26.69 17.55 10.81
CA ALA A 181 -28.11 17.21 10.69
C ALA A 181 -28.42 16.33 9.47
N SER A 182 -27.52 16.28 8.47
CA SER A 182 -27.71 15.51 7.24
C SER A 182 -26.37 15.16 6.57
N PRO A 183 -26.32 14.10 5.74
CA PRO A 183 -25.13 13.80 4.93
C PRO A 183 -24.67 14.98 4.08
N GLU A 184 -25.58 15.78 3.53
CA GLU A 184 -25.26 16.95 2.72
C GLU A 184 -24.50 18.02 3.52
N GLU A 185 -24.82 18.18 4.81
CA GLU A 185 -24.13 19.12 5.70
C GLU A 185 -22.71 18.64 6.04
N VAL A 186 -22.54 17.34 6.30
CA VAL A 186 -21.22 16.72 6.51
C VAL A 186 -20.36 16.90 5.26
N ILE A 187 -20.90 16.62 4.07
CA ILE A 187 -20.18 16.78 2.80
C ILE A 187 -19.78 18.24 2.61
N ALA A 188 -20.69 19.19 2.83
CA ALA A 188 -20.38 20.61 2.69
C ALA A 188 -19.33 21.07 3.70
N ALA A 189 -19.34 20.55 4.93
CA ALA A 189 -18.30 20.81 5.93
C ALA A 189 -16.96 20.20 5.52
N PHE A 190 -16.96 18.98 4.99
CA PHE A 190 -15.77 18.30 4.48
C PHE A 190 -15.12 19.10 3.35
N GLU A 191 -15.92 19.56 2.37
CA GLU A 191 -15.44 20.38 1.24
C GLU A 191 -14.83 21.71 1.67
N ARG A 192 -15.26 22.27 2.83
CA ARG A 192 -14.66 23.48 3.42
C ARG A 192 -13.43 23.20 4.27
N GLY A 193 -13.12 21.92 4.55
CA GLY A 193 -12.07 21.53 5.49
C GLY A 193 -12.47 21.69 6.96
N ASP A 194 -13.76 21.80 7.26
CA ASP A 194 -14.29 22.02 8.61
C ASP A 194 -14.54 20.70 9.37
N VAL A 195 -14.40 19.55 8.71
CA VAL A 195 -14.49 18.24 9.36
C VAL A 195 -13.18 17.97 10.08
N GLY A 196 -13.18 18.19 11.40
CA GLY A 196 -12.06 17.89 12.29
C GLY A 196 -12.37 16.72 13.21
N GLY A 197 -11.33 15.95 13.55
CA GLY A 197 -11.44 14.78 14.42
C GLY A 197 -11.82 13.50 13.66
N SER A 198 -12.05 12.45 14.42
CA SER A 198 -12.27 11.10 13.91
C SER A 198 -13.75 10.79 13.72
N SER A 199 -14.67 11.35 14.51
CA SER A 199 -16.12 11.19 14.31
C SER A 199 -16.74 12.30 13.43
N ILE A 200 -17.39 11.86 12.34
CA ILE A 200 -18.21 12.71 11.45
C ILE A 200 -19.71 12.60 11.74
N TRP A 201 -20.08 11.90 12.82
CA TRP A 201 -21.45 11.44 13.08
C TRP A 201 -21.91 11.78 14.50
N ARG A 202 -21.43 11.07 15.53
CA ARG A 202 -21.70 11.30 16.95
C ARG A 202 -20.41 11.05 17.71
N ASN A 203 -20.01 12.02 18.53
CA ASN A 203 -18.91 11.81 19.47
C ASN A 203 -19.42 10.99 20.66
N SER A 204 -18.60 10.09 21.15
CA SER A 204 -18.88 9.35 22.37
C SER A 204 -18.83 10.27 23.59
N GLU A 205 -19.83 10.17 24.47
CA GLU A 205 -19.95 10.99 25.69
C GLU A 205 -20.04 10.12 26.94
N LEU A 206 -19.49 10.61 28.05
CA LEU A 206 -19.69 10.01 29.37
C LEU A 206 -21.13 10.25 29.84
N ILE A 207 -21.86 9.18 30.13
CA ILE A 207 -23.23 9.24 30.69
C ILE A 207 -23.27 9.09 32.21
N VAL A 208 -22.13 8.77 32.82
CA VAL A 208 -21.94 8.69 34.27
C VAL A 208 -20.88 9.69 34.73
N PRO A 209 -20.88 10.10 36.01
CA PRO A 209 -19.80 10.90 36.57
C PRO A 209 -18.45 10.17 36.50
N LEU A 210 -17.35 10.93 36.39
CA LEU A 210 -16.01 10.35 36.31
C LEU A 210 -15.63 9.48 37.54
N GLU A 211 -16.21 9.76 38.71
CA GLU A 211 -16.03 8.93 39.92
C GLU A 211 -16.53 7.48 39.73
N GLU A 212 -17.55 7.30 38.90
CA GLU A 212 -18.10 5.99 38.55
C GLU A 212 -17.29 5.37 37.42
N ALA A 213 -17.03 6.12 36.34
CA ALA A 213 -16.27 5.65 35.18
C ALA A 213 -14.87 5.15 35.54
N CYS A 214 -14.15 5.82 36.45
CA CYS A 214 -12.80 5.41 36.83
C CYS A 214 -12.72 4.06 37.58
N ARG A 215 -13.86 3.55 38.07
CA ARG A 215 -13.95 2.25 38.75
C ARG A 215 -14.32 1.12 37.79
N ASP A 216 -14.62 1.45 36.54
CA ASP A 216 -14.96 0.48 35.53
C ASP A 216 -13.70 -0.04 34.81
N ASN A 217 -13.43 -1.33 34.95
CA ASN A 217 -12.25 -1.93 34.35
C ASN A 217 -12.38 -2.06 32.83
N ALA A 218 -13.57 -2.32 32.30
CA ALA A 218 -13.75 -2.45 30.86
C ALA A 218 -13.48 -1.10 30.18
N PHE A 219 -14.03 -0.03 30.76
CA PHE A 219 -13.78 1.33 30.29
C PHE A 219 -12.29 1.70 30.34
N LEU A 220 -11.58 1.41 31.42
CA LEU A 220 -10.13 1.66 31.48
C LEU A 220 -9.35 0.79 30.47
N MET A 221 -9.80 -0.44 30.22
CA MET A 221 -9.14 -1.34 29.27
C MET A 221 -9.21 -0.83 27.83
N ASP A 222 -10.29 -0.17 27.40
CA ASP A 222 -10.39 0.44 26.07
C ASP A 222 -9.25 1.44 25.80
N PHE A 223 -8.85 2.23 26.80
CA PHE A 223 -7.72 3.16 26.66
C PHE A 223 -6.39 2.42 26.57
N TYR A 224 -6.23 1.35 27.35
CA TYR A 224 -5.02 0.55 27.32
C TYR A 224 -4.85 -0.25 26.03
N THR A 225 -5.91 -0.82 25.48
CA THR A 225 -5.84 -1.55 24.20
C THR A 225 -5.48 -0.59 23.07
N TRP A 226 -6.08 0.61 23.05
CA TRP A 226 -5.69 1.65 22.11
C TRP A 226 -4.22 2.07 22.30
N GLU A 227 -3.76 2.29 23.54
CA GLU A 227 -2.37 2.66 23.82
C GLU A 227 -1.39 1.57 23.32
N ILE A 228 -1.69 0.29 23.57
CA ILE A 228 -0.89 -0.84 23.08
C ILE A 228 -0.83 -0.84 21.55
N SER A 229 -1.98 -0.70 20.88
CA SER A 229 -2.06 -0.61 19.42
C SER A 229 -1.23 0.57 18.90
N ALA A 230 -1.33 1.74 19.54
CA ALA A 230 -0.57 2.94 19.16
C ALA A 230 0.94 2.75 19.25
N TYR A 231 1.45 2.11 20.32
CA TYR A 231 2.88 1.83 20.45
C TYR A 231 3.37 0.84 19.39
N TRP A 232 2.61 -0.22 19.13
CA TRP A 232 2.97 -1.19 18.10
C TRP A 232 3.00 -0.54 16.72
N HIS A 233 1.95 0.20 16.35
CA HIS A 233 1.85 0.90 15.07
C HIS A 233 2.86 2.02 14.92
N ALA A 234 3.28 2.69 16.00
CA ALA A 234 4.36 3.67 15.94
C ALA A 234 5.70 3.03 15.50
N VAL A 235 6.03 1.87 16.07
CA VAL A 235 7.25 1.11 15.73
C VAL A 235 7.13 0.48 14.34
N GLY A 236 6.01 -0.20 14.08
CA GLY A 236 5.71 -0.84 12.81
C GLY A 236 5.71 0.16 11.66
N GLY A 237 5.06 1.30 11.83
CA GLY A 237 5.01 2.37 10.84
C GLY A 237 6.38 2.99 10.58
N HIS A 238 7.24 3.11 11.61
CA HIS A 238 8.60 3.61 11.41
C HIS A 238 9.43 2.65 10.56
N SER A 239 9.37 1.37 10.89
CA SER A 239 10.08 0.33 10.15
C SER A 239 9.56 0.21 8.71
N LEU A 240 8.24 0.24 8.52
CA LEU A 240 7.57 0.25 7.21
C LEU A 240 7.96 1.45 6.35
N ALA A 241 7.87 2.67 6.89
CA ALA A 241 8.24 3.87 6.18
C ALA A 241 9.72 3.86 5.76
N GLU A 242 10.61 3.39 6.63
CA GLU A 242 12.03 3.28 6.31
C GLU A 242 12.31 2.24 5.20
N THR A 243 11.69 1.06 5.28
CA THR A 243 11.83 0.05 4.23
C THR A 243 11.32 0.55 2.87
N ILE A 244 10.17 1.22 2.84
CA ILE A 244 9.64 1.81 1.60
C ILE A 244 10.57 2.91 1.07
N ARG A 245 11.08 3.78 1.95
CA ARG A 245 12.00 4.88 1.58
C ARG A 245 13.29 4.35 0.97
N VAL A 246 13.94 3.39 1.63
CA VAL A 246 15.17 2.75 1.12
C VAL A 246 14.88 2.02 -0.20
N GLY A 247 13.76 1.31 -0.29
CA GLY A 247 13.34 0.66 -1.53
C GLY A 247 13.16 1.64 -2.69
N LEU A 248 12.47 2.77 -2.46
CA LEU A 248 12.30 3.83 -3.44
C LEU A 248 13.64 4.44 -3.89
N GLU A 249 14.58 4.64 -2.96
CA GLU A 249 15.93 5.13 -3.29
C GLU A 249 16.68 4.16 -4.20
N THR A 250 16.64 2.86 -3.90
CA THR A 250 17.26 1.83 -4.74
C THR A 250 16.62 1.77 -6.13
N LEU A 251 15.29 1.73 -6.20
CA LEU A 251 14.54 1.62 -7.45
C LEU A 251 14.73 2.85 -8.36
N ARG A 252 14.95 4.05 -7.78
CA ARG A 252 15.23 5.30 -8.53
C ARG A 252 16.69 5.45 -8.92
N GLY A 253 17.61 4.91 -8.12
CA GLY A 253 19.03 4.92 -8.41
C GLY A 253 19.36 4.25 -9.75
N GLU A 254 18.63 3.19 -10.11
CA GLU A 254 18.77 2.51 -11.41
C GLU A 254 18.22 3.32 -12.60
N ASP A 255 17.19 4.15 -12.40
CA ASP A 255 16.63 5.00 -13.46
C ASP A 255 17.67 6.05 -13.93
N THR A 256 18.54 6.51 -13.01
CA THR A 256 19.66 7.41 -13.36
C THR A 256 20.88 6.69 -13.96
N GLY A 257 20.94 5.36 -13.89
CA GLY A 257 22.03 4.54 -14.41
C GLY A 257 21.92 4.19 -15.90
N THR A 258 20.79 4.49 -16.54
CA THR A 258 20.49 4.09 -17.94
C THR A 258 20.64 5.25 -18.94
N GLU A 259 21.34 6.34 -18.57
CA GLU A 259 21.82 7.39 -19.49
C GLU A 259 23.32 7.25 -19.78
N VAL A 260 23.81 6.04 -20.07
CA VAL A 260 25.15 5.88 -20.67
C VAL A 260 25.13 4.83 -21.77
N GLN A 261 25.40 5.33 -22.99
CA GLN A 261 25.70 4.64 -24.26
C GLN A 261 24.51 4.27 -25.17
N ASN A 262 24.12 5.22 -26.02
CA ASN A 262 24.48 5.23 -27.44
C ASN A 262 24.30 6.62 -28.08
#